data_AF-A0A519ZZ60-F1
#
_entry.id   AF-A0A519ZZ60-F1
#
_cell.length_a   1.000
_cell.length_b   1.000
_cell.length_c   1.000
_cell.angle_alpha   90.00
_cell.angle_beta   90.00
_cell.angle_gamma   90.00
#
_symmetry.space_group_name_H-M   'P 1'
#
loop_
_entity.id
_entity.type
_entity.pdbx_description
1 polymer ?
#
loop_
_entity_poly.entity_id
_entity_poly.type
_entity_poly.pdbx_seq_one_letter_code
_entity_poly.pdbx_strand_id
1 'polypeptide(L)'
;MRPFYPLVRTGLARSIRYLGALLLLAASSAQAQTGGVGIGTTAPDASAALDIKATNKGLLPPRLSTTQRDAIASPAVGLTIYNTSTSALNTWNGTNWGEAITSATQPYQGAAFTFGYTGSPQTYTVPAGIYSLGVDAQGAQGGNNYNGRQG
;
A
#
# COMPACT_ATOMS: atom_id res chain seq x y z
N MET A 1 -48.15 -11.99 75.63
CA MET A 1 -48.53 -11.73 74.22
C MET A 1 -47.39 -10.97 73.57
N ARG A 2 -46.64 -11.58 72.64
CA ARG A 2 -45.55 -10.92 71.91
C ARG A 2 -46.02 -10.65 70.48
N PRO A 3 -45.93 -9.43 69.96
CA PRO A 3 -46.41 -9.11 68.62
C PRO A 3 -45.48 -9.72 67.56
N PHE A 4 -46.12 -10.28 66.53
CA PHE A 4 -45.49 -10.90 65.38
C PHE A 4 -45.20 -9.81 64.34
N TYR A 5 -43.94 -9.62 63.94
CA TYR A 5 -43.57 -8.67 62.87
C TYR A 5 -43.50 -9.40 61.52
N PRO A 6 -44.25 -8.99 60.49
CA PRO A 6 -44.15 -9.60 59.18
C PRO A 6 -42.86 -9.16 58.49
N LEU A 7 -42.07 -10.12 58.02
CA LEU A 7 -40.87 -9.88 57.22
C LEU A 7 -41.29 -9.28 55.87
N VAL A 8 -40.91 -8.02 55.66
CA VAL A 8 -41.05 -7.30 54.39
C VAL A 8 -40.19 -8.00 53.33
N ARG A 9 -40.81 -8.84 52.51
CA ARG A 9 -40.17 -9.52 51.38
C ARG A 9 -40.13 -8.60 50.15
N THR A 10 -39.43 -7.47 50.23
CA THR A 10 -39.29 -6.53 49.10
C THR A 10 -37.84 -6.26 48.73
N GLY A 11 -37.09 -7.32 48.38
CA GLY A 11 -35.73 -7.20 47.83
C GLY A 11 -35.59 -7.65 46.38
N LEU A 12 -36.39 -8.63 45.95
CA LEU A 12 -36.14 -9.37 44.70
C LEU A 12 -36.71 -8.72 43.43
N ALA A 13 -37.75 -7.89 43.53
CA ALA A 13 -38.39 -7.31 42.34
C ALA A 13 -37.61 -6.10 41.75
N ARG A 14 -36.72 -5.47 42.53
CA ARG A 14 -35.91 -4.34 42.07
C ARG A 14 -34.63 -4.80 41.36
N SER A 15 -34.02 -5.91 41.78
CA SER A 15 -32.80 -6.45 41.16
C SER A 15 -33.03 -7.07 39.77
N ILE A 16 -34.22 -7.64 39.51
CA ILE A 16 -34.57 -8.21 38.19
C ILE A 16 -34.61 -7.13 37.09
N ARG A 17 -35.05 -5.90 37.43
CA ARG A 17 -35.11 -4.78 36.47
C ARG A 17 -33.73 -4.29 36.05
N TYR A 18 -32.74 -4.32 36.96
CA TYR A 18 -31.36 -3.95 36.66
C TYR A 18 -30.57 -5.08 35.99
N LEU A 19 -30.84 -6.34 36.33
CA LEU A 19 -30.24 -7.50 35.66
C LEU A 19 -30.66 -7.62 34.19
N GLY A 20 -31.93 -7.32 33.87
CA GLY A 20 -32.39 -7.28 32.47
C GLY A 20 -31.73 -6.18 31.65
N ALA A 21 -31.55 -4.98 32.21
CA ALA A 21 -30.84 -3.88 31.54
C ALA A 21 -29.34 -4.16 31.37
N LEU A 22 -28.70 -4.80 32.37
CA LEU A 22 -27.29 -5.18 32.32
C LEU A 22 -27.03 -6.30 31.29
N LEU A 23 -27.95 -7.25 31.15
CA LEU A 23 -27.88 -8.31 30.14
C LEU A 23 -28.09 -7.76 28.72
N LEU A 24 -28.95 -6.74 28.55
CA LEU A 24 -29.17 -6.08 27.26
C LEU A 24 -27.96 -5.22 26.83
N LEU A 25 -27.27 -4.58 27.78
CA LEU A 25 -26.02 -3.85 27.54
C LEU A 25 -24.83 -4.78 27.26
N ALA A 26 -24.81 -5.98 27.86
CA ALA A 26 -23.77 -6.98 27.60
C ALA A 26 -23.97 -7.74 26.27
N ALA A 27 -25.18 -7.71 25.69
CA ALA A 27 -25.50 -8.40 24.45
C ALA A 27 -25.21 -7.58 23.17
N SER A 28 -24.96 -6.27 23.27
CA SER A 28 -24.61 -5.46 22.11
C SER A 28 -23.13 -5.63 21.74
N SER A 29 -22.78 -6.80 21.22
CA SER A 29 -21.62 -6.91 20.34
C SER A 29 -21.99 -6.27 19.01
N ALA A 30 -21.78 -4.97 18.88
CA ALA A 30 -21.87 -4.28 17.60
C ALA A 30 -20.71 -4.76 16.71
N GLN A 31 -20.92 -5.85 15.97
CA GLN A 31 -20.02 -6.28 14.91
C GLN A 31 -20.17 -5.30 13.73
N ALA A 32 -19.54 -4.13 13.84
CA ALA A 32 -19.38 -3.25 12.71
C ALA A 32 -18.39 -3.93 11.75
N GLN A 33 -18.90 -4.48 10.64
CA GLN A 33 -18.13 -4.92 9.47
C GLN A 33 -17.49 -6.31 9.57
N THR A 34 -18.30 -7.35 9.36
CA THR A 34 -17.80 -8.69 8.98
C THR A 34 -17.48 -8.81 7.47
N GLY A 35 -17.61 -7.71 6.70
CA GLY A 35 -17.28 -7.61 5.27
C GLY A 35 -16.43 -6.38 4.94
N GLY A 36 -16.27 -6.05 3.64
CA GLY A 36 -15.49 -4.91 3.18
C GLY A 36 -16.07 -3.55 3.60
N VAL A 37 -15.20 -2.56 3.81
CA VAL A 37 -15.57 -1.18 4.11
C VAL A 37 -15.84 -0.43 2.80
N GLY A 38 -17.08 0.05 2.61
CA GLY A 38 -17.44 0.90 1.47
C GLY A 38 -17.46 2.39 1.85
N ILE A 39 -16.81 3.24 1.07
CA ILE A 39 -16.93 4.69 1.16
C ILE A 39 -17.49 5.21 -0.17
N GLY A 40 -18.72 5.74 -0.16
CA GLY A 40 -19.41 6.18 -1.38
C GLY A 40 -19.99 5.02 -2.23
N THR A 41 -19.99 3.80 -1.70
CA THR A 41 -20.68 2.63 -2.26
C THR A 41 -21.35 1.83 -1.14
N THR A 42 -22.54 1.27 -1.41
CA THR A 42 -23.24 0.33 -0.52
C THR A 42 -22.98 -1.13 -0.87
N ALA A 43 -22.34 -1.37 -2.01
CA ALA A 43 -21.90 -2.68 -2.46
C ALA A 43 -20.40 -2.60 -2.80
N PRO A 44 -19.52 -2.69 -1.77
CA PRO A 44 -18.09 -2.86 -2.01
C PRO A 44 -17.84 -4.09 -2.88
N ASP A 45 -16.80 -4.04 -3.71
CA ASP A 45 -16.34 -5.23 -4.42
C ASP A 45 -16.06 -6.39 -3.45
N ALA A 46 -16.45 -7.61 -3.81
CA ALA A 46 -16.32 -8.78 -2.96
C ALA A 46 -14.85 -9.12 -2.60
N SER A 47 -13.90 -8.67 -3.43
CA SER A 47 -12.46 -8.83 -3.19
C SER A 47 -11.84 -7.68 -2.40
N ALA A 48 -12.58 -6.60 -2.10
CA ALA A 48 -12.06 -5.42 -1.43
C ALA A 48 -12.35 -5.43 0.08
N ALA A 49 -11.28 -5.29 0.88
CA ALA A 49 -11.42 -4.94 2.28
C ALA A 49 -11.80 -3.46 2.48
N LEU A 50 -11.43 -2.59 1.53
CA LEU A 50 -11.80 -1.17 1.47
C LEU A 50 -12.07 -0.79 0.01
N ASP A 51 -13.29 -0.34 -0.29
CA ASP A 51 -13.71 0.15 -1.61
C ASP A 51 -14.18 1.61 -1.49
N ILE A 52 -13.57 2.50 -2.28
CA ILE A 52 -13.86 3.94 -2.26
C ILE A 52 -14.34 4.35 -3.64
N LYS A 53 -15.60 4.79 -3.73
CA LYS A 53 -16.22 5.27 -4.96
C LYS A 53 -16.58 6.75 -4.84
N ALA A 54 -15.93 7.59 -5.63
CA ALA A 54 -16.24 9.01 -5.74
C ALA A 54 -15.90 9.53 -7.14
N THR A 55 -16.63 10.54 -7.63
CA THR A 55 -16.35 11.20 -8.93
C THR A 55 -15.55 12.49 -8.80
N ASN A 56 -15.45 13.04 -7.59
CA ASN A 56 -14.80 14.33 -7.31
C ASN A 56 -13.94 14.31 -6.03
N LYS A 57 -13.56 13.12 -5.54
CA LYS A 57 -12.68 12.94 -4.38
C LYS A 57 -11.65 11.85 -4.66
N GLY A 58 -10.53 11.88 -3.95
CA GLY A 58 -9.49 10.86 -4.00
C GLY A 58 -9.12 10.35 -2.61
N LEU A 59 -8.18 9.40 -2.56
CA LEU A 59 -7.57 8.94 -1.33
C LEU A 59 -6.41 9.87 -0.96
N LEU A 60 -6.45 10.42 0.26
CA LEU A 60 -5.34 11.17 0.84
C LEU A 60 -4.61 10.26 1.85
N PRO A 61 -3.52 9.57 1.46
CA PRO A 61 -2.77 8.72 2.40
C PRO A 61 -2.07 9.57 3.47
N PRO A 62 -1.55 8.96 4.56
CA PRO A 62 -0.79 9.67 5.57
C PRO A 62 0.33 10.53 4.95
N ARG A 63 0.41 11.79 5.38
CA ARG A 63 1.37 12.79 4.87
C ARG A 63 2.47 13.02 5.88
N LEU A 64 3.69 12.67 5.53
CA LEU A 64 4.84 12.69 6.43
C LEU A 64 6.03 13.40 5.76
N SER A 65 6.86 14.09 6.54
CA SER A 65 8.19 14.47 6.05
C SER A 65 9.08 13.23 5.92
N THR A 66 10.22 13.33 5.23
CA THR A 66 11.20 12.24 5.16
C THR A 66 11.62 11.76 6.56
N THR A 67 11.90 12.68 7.48
CA THR A 67 12.27 12.35 8.86
C THR A 67 11.17 11.60 9.60
N GLN A 68 9.90 11.99 9.43
CA GLN A 68 8.77 11.32 10.05
C GLN A 68 8.52 9.92 9.45
N ARG A 69 8.67 9.79 8.12
CA ARG A 69 8.58 8.51 7.41
C ARG A 69 9.66 7.54 7.90
N ASP A 70 10.90 8.02 8.05
CA ASP A 70 12.03 7.18 8.47
C ASP A 70 11.98 6.83 9.96
N ALA A 71 11.19 7.56 10.74
CA ALA A 71 10.91 7.24 12.14
C ALA A 71 9.84 6.14 12.32
N ILE A 72 9.18 5.67 11.25
CA ILE A 72 8.25 4.54 11.33
C ILE A 72 9.04 3.26 11.65
N ALA A 73 8.84 2.72 12.85
CA ALA A 73 9.44 1.45 13.25
C ALA A 73 8.77 0.28 12.53
N SER A 74 9.58 -0.63 11.96
CA SER A 74 9.13 -1.86 11.30
C SER A 74 7.97 -1.66 10.30
N PRO A 75 8.11 -0.81 9.27
CA PRO A 75 7.05 -0.58 8.29
C PRO A 75 6.66 -1.88 7.57
N ALA A 76 5.35 -2.09 7.39
CA ALA A 76 4.84 -3.24 6.66
C ALA A 76 5.14 -3.12 5.16
N VAL A 77 5.43 -4.24 4.49
CA VAL A 77 5.59 -4.28 3.03
C VAL A 77 4.31 -3.79 2.36
N GLY A 78 4.43 -2.87 1.41
CA GLY A 78 3.30 -2.23 0.74
C GLY A 78 2.73 -1.00 1.47
N LEU A 79 3.24 -0.66 2.67
CA LEU A 79 2.86 0.58 3.36
C LEU A 79 3.12 1.77 2.44
N THR A 80 2.08 2.57 2.19
CA THR A 80 2.14 3.71 1.27
C THR A 80 1.78 5.00 1.98
N ILE A 81 2.61 6.01 1.80
CA ILE A 81 2.48 7.36 2.37
C ILE A 81 2.75 8.41 1.30
N TYR A 82 2.34 9.65 1.53
CA TYR A 82 2.78 10.79 0.73
C TYR A 82 3.89 11.55 1.48
N ASN A 83 5.08 11.61 0.90
CA ASN A 83 6.21 12.31 1.47
C ASN A 83 6.14 13.80 1.10
N THR A 84 5.94 14.65 2.10
CA THR A 84 5.80 16.11 1.90
C THR A 84 7.14 16.80 1.65
N SER A 85 8.26 16.17 2.00
CA SER A 85 9.60 16.69 1.71
C SER A 85 10.02 16.48 0.26
N THR A 86 9.60 15.37 -0.36
CA THR A 86 9.91 15.04 -1.77
C THR A 86 8.73 15.23 -2.72
N SER A 87 7.55 15.58 -2.19
CA SER A 87 6.30 15.72 -2.94
C SER A 87 5.93 14.47 -3.76
N ALA A 88 6.19 13.28 -3.20
CA ALA A 88 5.99 12.01 -3.90
C ALA A 88 5.31 10.97 -3.01
N LEU A 89 4.57 10.04 -3.63
CA LEU A 89 4.12 8.83 -2.95
C LEU A 89 5.33 7.94 -2.69
N ASN A 90 5.48 7.45 -1.46
CA ASN A 90 6.49 6.48 -1.09
C ASN A 90 5.83 5.18 -0.64
N THR A 91 6.35 4.06 -1.09
CA THR A 91 5.91 2.71 -0.72
C THR A 91 7.09 1.94 -0.15
N TRP A 92 6.88 1.29 0.99
CA TRP A 92 7.88 0.41 1.59
C TRP A 92 7.92 -0.93 0.86
N ASN A 93 9.08 -1.33 0.34
CA ASN A 93 9.24 -2.60 -0.37
C ASN A 93 9.73 -3.77 0.51
N GLY A 94 9.87 -3.55 1.81
CA GLY A 94 10.47 -4.53 2.75
C GLY A 94 11.90 -4.21 3.16
N THR A 95 12.61 -3.38 2.40
CA THR A 95 14.01 -3.02 2.67
C THR A 95 14.26 -1.52 2.58
N ASN A 96 13.63 -0.83 1.63
CA ASN A 96 13.77 0.61 1.41
C ASN A 96 12.42 1.25 1.04
N TRP A 97 12.33 2.56 1.26
CA TRP A 97 11.25 3.38 0.71
C TRP A 97 11.54 3.68 -0.76
N GLY A 98 10.64 3.29 -1.65
CA GLY A 98 10.69 3.64 -3.09
C GLY A 98 9.55 4.59 -3.46
N GLU A 99 9.71 5.36 -4.53
CA GLU A 99 8.63 6.19 -5.06
C GLU A 99 7.63 5.34 -5.84
N ALA A 100 6.33 5.54 -5.57
CA ALA A 100 5.26 4.67 -6.11
C ALA A 100 5.02 4.84 -7.62
N ILE A 101 5.56 5.90 -8.24
CA ILE A 101 5.51 6.09 -9.69
C ILE A 101 6.91 5.83 -10.26
N THR A 102 7.08 4.65 -10.85
CA THR A 102 8.15 4.37 -11.80
C THR A 102 7.52 4.04 -13.15
N SER A 103 6.83 5.02 -13.74
CA SER A 103 6.70 5.00 -15.19
C SER A 103 8.11 5.27 -15.73
N ALA A 104 8.81 4.20 -16.09
CA ALA A 104 10.03 4.27 -16.86
C ALA A 104 9.70 4.78 -18.27
N THR A 105 9.41 6.06 -18.38
CA THR A 105 9.99 6.83 -19.48
C THR A 105 11.07 7.66 -18.83
N GLN A 106 12.23 7.03 -18.62
CA GLN A 106 13.44 7.83 -18.79
C GLN A 106 13.30 8.36 -20.22
N PRO A 107 13.09 9.67 -20.47
CA PRO A 107 13.34 10.17 -21.80
C PRO A 107 14.74 9.69 -22.12
N TYR A 108 14.91 9.01 -23.26
CA TYR A 108 16.20 8.56 -23.73
C TYR A 108 17.19 9.71 -23.52
N GLN A 109 18.00 9.65 -22.46
CA GLN A 109 18.99 10.67 -22.22
C GLN A 109 20.04 10.37 -23.27
N GLY A 110 20.27 11.29 -24.20
CA GLY A 110 21.26 11.18 -25.28
C GLY A 110 22.71 11.11 -24.78
N ALA A 111 22.96 10.38 -23.71
CA ALA A 111 24.27 9.98 -23.26
C ALA A 111 24.79 8.94 -24.24
N ALA A 112 25.97 9.22 -24.83
CA ALA A 112 26.70 8.22 -25.57
C ALA A 112 27.04 7.06 -24.62
N PHE A 113 26.53 5.86 -24.92
CA PHE A 113 26.96 4.64 -24.26
C PHE A 113 28.17 4.09 -25.02
N THR A 114 29.36 4.23 -24.43
CA THR A 114 30.57 3.60 -24.98
C THR A 114 30.64 2.16 -24.51
N PHE A 115 30.48 1.21 -25.41
CA PHE A 115 30.77 -0.19 -25.15
C PHE A 115 32.29 -0.40 -25.21
N GLY A 116 32.91 -0.76 -24.09
CA GLY A 116 34.29 -1.22 -24.09
C GLY A 116 34.39 -2.56 -24.81
N TYR A 117 35.20 -2.66 -25.84
CA TYR A 117 35.43 -3.90 -26.59
C TYR A 117 36.89 -4.32 -26.47
N THR A 118 37.12 -5.63 -26.38
CA THR A 118 38.45 -6.24 -26.43
C THR A 118 38.67 -6.76 -27.86
N GLY A 119 39.41 -6.02 -28.68
CA GLY A 119 39.69 -6.40 -30.07
C GLY A 119 40.27 -5.28 -30.91
N SER A 120 40.66 -5.58 -32.15
CA SER A 120 41.07 -4.55 -33.11
C SER A 120 39.85 -3.83 -33.70
N PRO A 121 39.91 -2.50 -33.91
CA PRO A 121 38.82 -1.74 -34.53
C PRO A 121 38.37 -2.39 -35.84
N GLN A 122 37.05 -2.53 -36.01
CA GLN A 122 36.44 -2.96 -37.26
C GLN A 122 35.85 -1.75 -37.98
N THR A 123 36.13 -1.59 -39.27
CA THR A 123 35.54 -0.54 -40.11
C THR A 123 34.46 -1.16 -40.99
N TYR A 124 33.23 -0.65 -40.91
CA TYR A 124 32.13 -1.02 -41.79
C TYR A 124 31.70 0.19 -42.63
N THR A 125 31.74 0.06 -43.96
CA THR A 125 31.23 1.08 -44.87
C THR A 125 29.75 0.82 -45.12
N VAL A 126 28.90 1.78 -44.73
CA VAL A 126 27.46 1.71 -44.99
C VAL A 126 27.21 1.84 -46.51
N PRO A 127 26.59 0.84 -47.16
CA PRO A 127 26.25 0.93 -48.57
C PRO A 127 25.29 2.07 -48.88
N ALA A 128 25.37 2.63 -50.10
CA ALA A 128 24.47 3.68 -50.53
C ALA A 128 23.00 3.24 -50.42
N GLY A 129 22.15 4.11 -49.86
CA GLY A 129 20.71 3.85 -49.71
C GLY A 129 20.31 3.18 -48.39
N ILE A 130 21.25 2.82 -47.52
CA ILE A 130 20.94 2.32 -46.17
C ILE A 130 20.85 3.49 -45.19
N TYR A 131 19.71 3.58 -44.50
CA TYR A 131 19.41 4.63 -43.51
C TYR A 131 19.36 4.14 -42.07
N SER A 132 19.47 2.82 -41.85
CA SER A 132 19.50 2.20 -40.52
C SER A 132 20.49 1.05 -40.48
N LEU A 133 21.22 0.96 -39.39
CA LEU A 133 22.13 -0.14 -39.08
C LEU A 133 21.70 -0.80 -37.78
N GLY A 134 21.57 -2.13 -37.80
CA GLY A 134 21.46 -2.94 -36.58
C GLY A 134 22.86 -3.36 -36.17
N VAL A 135 23.19 -3.23 -34.89
CA VAL A 135 24.44 -3.75 -34.32
C VAL A 135 24.07 -4.75 -33.24
N ASP A 136 24.32 -6.02 -33.50
CA ASP A 136 24.25 -7.07 -32.49
C ASP A 136 25.60 -7.17 -31.78
N ALA A 137 25.68 -6.60 -30.59
CA ALA A 137 26.85 -6.73 -29.74
C ALA A 137 26.64 -7.91 -28.77
N GLN A 138 27.29 -9.04 -29.03
CA GLN A 138 27.33 -10.16 -28.09
C GLN A 138 28.61 -10.06 -27.24
N GLY A 139 28.46 -9.81 -25.94
CA GLY A 139 29.57 -9.89 -24.99
C GLY A 139 29.80 -11.33 -24.53
N ALA A 140 31.05 -11.74 -24.33
CA ALA A 140 31.33 -12.92 -23.51
C ALA A 140 30.86 -12.62 -22.08
N GLN A 141 29.95 -13.45 -21.57
CA GLN A 141 29.27 -13.27 -20.29
C GLN A 141 30.26 -13.12 -19.12
N GLY A 142 30.55 -11.88 -18.70
CA GLY A 142 31.18 -11.55 -17.42
C GLY A 142 30.09 -11.25 -16.41
N GLY A 143 29.85 -12.19 -15.49
CA GLY A 143 28.71 -12.18 -14.57
C GLY A 143 28.55 -10.90 -13.76
N ASN A 144 27.35 -10.32 -13.83
CA ASN A 144 26.49 -10.03 -12.69
C ASN A 144 25.11 -9.62 -13.20
N ASN A 145 24.09 -10.13 -12.51
CA ASN A 145 22.67 -10.02 -12.88
C ASN A 145 22.21 -8.55 -12.95
N TYR A 146 22.19 -7.96 -14.14
CA TYR A 146 21.28 -6.85 -14.41
C TYR A 146 19.92 -7.49 -14.72
N ASN A 147 19.14 -7.63 -13.64
CA ASN A 147 17.75 -8.04 -13.67
C ASN A 147 17.01 -7.26 -14.76
N GLY A 148 16.59 -7.99 -15.79
CA GLY A 148 15.97 -7.46 -16.98
C GLY A 148 14.67 -6.75 -16.65
N ARG A 149 14.52 -5.56 -17.22
CA ARG A 149 13.20 -5.04 -17.54
C ARG A 149 13.24 -4.54 -18.97
N GLN A 150 13.04 -5.49 -19.89
CA GLN A 150 12.59 -5.24 -21.24
C GLN A 150 11.06 -5.15 -21.21
N GLY A 151 10.54 -4.12 -21.84
CA GLY A 151 9.12 -3.74 -21.94
C GLY A 151 9.04 -2.29 -22.33
#